data_AF-A0A7C4PLZ0-F1
#
_entry.id   AF-A0A7C4PLZ0-F1
#
_cell.length_a   1.000
_cell.length_b   1.000
_cell.length_c   1.000
_cell.angle_alpha   90.00
_cell.angle_beta   90.00
_cell.angle_gamma   90.00
#
_symmetry.space_group_name_H-M   'P 1'
#
loop_
_entity.id
_entity.type
_entity.pdbx_description
1 polymer ?
#
loop_
_entity_poly.entity_id
_entity_poly.type
_entity_poly.pdbx_seq_one_letter_code
_entity_poly.pdbx_strand_id
1 'polypeptide(L)'
;KLEGTNPGGSVKDRPAYHMLKKAVESGALTKEKMILEPTSGNTGIGMAMVAAALGYRIKRVIPACVSQERRAVLTALGAEIECEVFPCGTGFRGLHRSVPRLPAAFAADWP
;
A
#
# COMPACT_ATOMS: atom_id res chain seq x y z
N LYS A 1 17.11 4.71 20.26
CA LYS A 1 15.64 4.86 20.15
C LYS A 1 15.09 3.57 19.53
N LEU A 2 14.21 2.84 20.22
CA LEU A 2 13.73 1.50 19.81
C LEU A 2 12.51 1.63 18.88
N GLU A 3 12.76 1.88 17.60
CA GLU A 3 11.70 2.12 16.60
C GLU A 3 11.10 0.84 16.00
N GLY A 4 11.62 -0.33 16.38
CA GLY A 4 11.10 -1.64 15.97
C GLY A 4 9.92 -2.14 16.79
N THR A 5 9.56 -1.46 17.89
CA THR A 5 8.42 -1.81 18.75
C THR A 5 7.10 -1.18 18.28
N ASN A 6 7.10 -0.50 17.13
CA ASN A 6 5.85 -0.04 16.54
C ASN A 6 5.09 -1.26 15.95
N PRO A 7 3.76 -1.21 15.81
CA PRO A 7 2.95 -2.39 15.49
C PRO A 7 3.28 -3.08 14.15
N GLY A 8 3.76 -2.33 13.16
CA GLY A 8 4.26 -2.80 11.87
C GLY A 8 5.76 -3.09 11.86
N GLY A 9 6.40 -3.09 13.03
CA GLY A 9 7.80 -3.45 13.24
C GLY A 9 8.80 -2.39 12.82
N SER A 10 8.38 -1.14 12.57
CA SER A 10 9.30 -0.11 12.10
C SER A 10 8.88 1.33 12.41
N VAL A 11 9.83 2.26 12.28
CA VAL A 11 9.55 3.71 12.35
C VAL A 11 8.52 4.20 11.32
N LYS A 12 8.29 3.44 10.24
CA LYS A 12 7.43 3.85 9.12
C LYS A 12 5.94 3.78 9.43
N ASP A 13 5.57 3.18 10.56
CA ASP A 13 4.18 3.10 10.99
C ASP A 13 3.62 4.48 11.35
N ARG A 14 4.45 5.36 11.92
CA ARG A 14 4.06 6.74 12.28
C ARG A 14 3.68 7.58 11.07
N PRO A 15 4.54 7.74 10.03
CA PRO A 15 4.15 8.50 8.86
C PRO A 15 2.97 7.86 8.13
N ALA A 16 2.89 6.52 8.06
CA ALA A 16 1.75 5.83 7.46
C ALA A 16 0.43 6.19 8.17
N TYR A 17 0.42 6.16 9.51
CA TYR A 17 -0.72 6.59 10.32
C TYR A 17 -1.12 8.04 10.04
N HIS A 18 -0.17 8.97 10.07
CA HIS A 18 -0.46 10.38 9.88
C HIS A 18 -0.94 10.70 8.46
N MET A 19 -0.38 10.06 7.43
CA MET A 19 -0.80 10.24 6.04
C MET A 19 -2.25 9.79 5.82
N LEU A 20 -2.59 8.58 6.27
CA LEU A 20 -3.93 8.04 6.10
C LEU A 20 -4.96 8.81 6.94
N LYS A 21 -4.63 9.09 8.21
CA LYS A 21 -5.50 9.88 9.08
C LYS A 21 -5.82 11.25 8.47
N LYS A 22 -4.80 11.98 7.98
CA LYS A 22 -5.00 13.29 7.35
C LYS A 22 -5.84 13.19 6.08
N ALA A 23 -5.64 12.17 5.25
CA ALA A 23 -6.43 11.96 4.04
C ALA A 23 -7.91 11.66 4.34
N VAL A 24 -8.18 10.95 5.44
CA VAL A 24 -9.54 10.71 5.93
C VAL A 24 -10.15 12.01 6.48
N GLU A 25 -9.43 12.74 7.33
CA GLU A 25 -9.89 14.00 7.92
C GLU A 25 -10.17 15.08 6.87
N SER A 26 -9.39 15.12 5.79
CA SER A 26 -9.61 16.06 4.69
C SER A 26 -10.68 15.61 3.69
N GLY A 27 -11.25 14.42 3.85
CA GLY A 27 -12.20 13.83 2.89
C GLY A 27 -11.56 13.37 1.56
N ALA A 28 -10.24 13.39 1.44
CA ALA A 28 -9.55 12.93 0.22
C ALA A 28 -9.63 11.41 0.06
N LEU A 29 -9.66 10.68 1.18
CA LEU A 29 -9.82 9.23 1.26
C LEU A 29 -11.18 8.88 1.87
N THR A 30 -12.07 8.34 1.04
CA THR A 30 -13.39 7.84 1.43
C THR A 30 -13.43 6.30 1.38
N LYS A 31 -14.53 5.67 1.81
CA LYS A 31 -14.64 4.21 1.86
C LYS A 31 -14.82 3.57 0.48
N GLU A 32 -15.26 4.37 -0.49
CA GLU A 32 -15.40 4.01 -1.90
C GLU A 32 -14.05 4.01 -2.62
N LYS A 33 -13.07 4.72 -2.05
CA LYS A 33 -11.71 4.83 -2.58
C LYS A 33 -10.81 3.72 -2.04
N MET A 34 -9.83 3.35 -2.85
CA MET A 34 -8.79 2.38 -2.51
C MET A 34 -7.43 3.08 -2.50
N ILE A 35 -6.61 2.77 -1.49
CA ILE A 35 -5.25 3.31 -1.38
C ILE A 35 -4.34 2.56 -2.36
N LEU A 36 -3.56 3.27 -3.17
CA LEU A 36 -2.47 2.69 -3.96
C LEU A 36 -1.15 2.86 -3.22
N GLU A 37 -0.41 1.76 -3.00
CA GLU A 37 0.92 1.83 -2.41
C GLU A 37 1.97 1.07 -3.25
N PRO A 38 2.87 1.78 -3.96
CA PRO A 38 3.84 1.16 -4.86
C PRO A 38 5.16 0.78 -4.18
N THR A 39 5.16 0.56 -2.87
CA THR A 39 6.37 0.21 -2.13
C THR A 39 6.38 -1.27 -1.76
N SER A 40 7.56 -1.90 -1.75
CA SER A 40 7.79 -3.26 -1.21
C SER A 40 8.39 -3.23 0.20
N GLY A 41 8.68 -2.02 0.71
CA GLY A 41 9.35 -1.76 1.99
C GLY A 41 8.43 -1.75 3.21
N ASN A 42 8.99 -1.32 4.34
CA ASN A 42 8.27 -1.17 5.62
C ASN A 42 7.19 -0.10 5.58
N THR A 43 7.32 0.91 4.71
CA THR A 43 6.25 1.90 4.48
C THR A 43 4.96 1.23 4.07
N GLY A 44 5.01 0.34 3.07
CA GLY A 44 3.81 -0.36 2.68
C GLY A 44 3.28 -1.29 3.76
N ILE A 45 4.14 -1.90 4.61
CA ILE A 45 3.67 -2.70 5.76
C ILE A 45 2.87 -1.82 6.71
N GLY A 46 3.43 -0.66 7.08
CA GLY A 46 2.74 0.32 7.93
C GLY A 46 1.43 0.80 7.30
N MET A 47 1.43 1.16 6.01
CA MET A 47 0.24 1.60 5.27
C MET A 47 -0.83 0.50 5.22
N ALA A 48 -0.45 -0.75 4.94
CA ALA A 48 -1.36 -1.88 4.91
C ALA A 48 -2.00 -2.14 6.28
N MET A 49 -1.19 -2.14 7.33
CA MET A 49 -1.66 -2.34 8.70
C MET A 49 -2.60 -1.20 9.15
N VAL A 50 -2.23 0.05 8.89
CA VAL A 50 -3.08 1.20 9.26
C VAL A 50 -4.37 1.19 8.44
N ALA A 51 -4.31 0.93 7.13
CA ALA A 51 -5.49 0.83 6.28
C ALA A 51 -6.43 -0.27 6.77
N ALA A 52 -5.90 -1.45 7.11
CA ALA A 52 -6.67 -2.55 7.70
C ALA A 52 -7.34 -2.13 9.01
N ALA A 53 -6.58 -1.51 9.93
CA ALA A 53 -7.09 -1.06 11.21
C ALA A 53 -8.17 0.03 11.09
N LEU A 54 -8.07 0.89 10.08
CA LEU A 54 -9.07 1.94 9.79
C LEU A 54 -10.23 1.44 8.91
N GLY A 55 -10.19 0.19 8.44
CA GLY A 55 -11.20 -0.40 7.55
C GLY A 55 -11.22 0.23 6.14
N TYR A 56 -10.05 0.56 5.58
CA TYR A 56 -9.90 1.04 4.21
C TYR A 56 -9.23 -0.01 3.33
N ARG A 57 -9.61 -0.01 2.06
CA ARG A 57 -9.05 -0.92 1.05
C ARG A 57 -7.70 -0.37 0.59
N ILE A 58 -6.71 -1.25 0.44
CA ILE A 58 -5.38 -0.87 -0.04
C ILE A 58 -4.89 -1.89 -1.06
N LYS A 59 -4.43 -1.44 -2.22
CA LYS A 59 -3.79 -2.28 -3.24
C LYS A 59 -2.32 -1.93 -3.35
N ARG A 60 -1.50 -2.96 -3.40
CA ARG A 60 -0.05 -2.83 -3.50
C ARG A 60 0.42 -3.26 -4.86
N VAL A 61 1.24 -2.42 -5.46
CA VAL A 61 1.82 -2.68 -6.77
C VAL A 61 3.32 -2.82 -6.60
N ILE A 62 3.81 -4.04 -6.75
CA ILE A 62 5.20 -4.41 -6.43
C ILE A 62 5.84 -5.17 -7.61
N PRO A 63 7.16 -5.10 -7.79
CA PRO A 63 7.80 -5.84 -8.88
C PRO A 63 7.80 -7.35 -8.60
N ALA A 64 7.78 -8.16 -9.66
CA ALA A 64 7.69 -9.63 -9.59
C ALA A 64 8.86 -10.32 -8.82
N CYS A 65 9.99 -9.63 -8.68
CA CYS A 65 11.23 -10.04 -8.02
C CYS A 65 11.19 -9.82 -6.51
N VAL A 66 10.11 -9.26 -5.97
CA VAL A 66 9.84 -9.34 -4.54
C VAL A 66 9.58 -10.80 -4.18
N SER A 67 10.24 -11.28 -3.13
CA SER A 67 10.17 -12.69 -2.72
C SER A 67 8.74 -13.11 -2.33
N GLN A 68 8.45 -14.40 -2.43
CA GLN A 68 7.13 -14.94 -2.09
C GLN A 68 6.80 -14.78 -0.61
N GLU A 69 7.78 -14.95 0.27
CA GLU A 69 7.64 -14.76 1.72
C GLU A 69 7.23 -13.33 2.03
N ARG A 70 7.85 -12.37 1.33
CA ARG A 70 7.52 -10.95 1.48
C ARG A 70 6.13 -10.65 0.95
N ARG A 71 5.69 -11.27 -0.14
CA ARG A 71 4.28 -11.17 -0.58
C ARG A 71 3.31 -11.76 0.44
N ALA A 72 3.63 -12.93 1.00
CA ALA A 72 2.80 -13.61 1.98
C ALA A 72 2.61 -12.80 3.26
N VAL A 73 3.68 -12.20 3.80
CA VAL A 73 3.60 -11.28 4.95
C VAL A 73 2.67 -10.11 4.67
N LEU A 74 2.71 -9.57 3.44
CA LEU A 74 1.87 -8.45 3.06
C LEU A 74 0.40 -8.85 2.91
N THR A 75 0.12 -10.01 2.31
CA THR A 75 -1.25 -10.53 2.18
C THR A 75 -1.86 -10.92 3.53
N ALA A 76 -1.05 -11.40 4.48
CA ALA A 76 -1.50 -11.81 5.80
C ALA A 76 -1.98 -10.65 6.69
N LEU A 77 -1.66 -9.40 6.36
CA LEU A 77 -2.00 -8.22 7.18
C LEU A 77 -3.47 -7.76 7.04
N GLY A 78 -4.33 -8.54 6.39
CA GLY A 78 -5.77 -8.54 6.67
C GLY A 78 -6.59 -7.35 6.15
N ALA A 79 -5.99 -6.39 5.44
CA ALA A 79 -6.78 -5.58 4.50
C ALA A 79 -7.00 -6.39 3.22
N GLU A 80 -7.94 -5.97 2.38
CA GLU A 80 -8.10 -6.45 1.01
C GLU A 80 -6.89 -6.06 0.16
N ILE A 81 -5.73 -6.63 0.49
CA ILE A 81 -4.41 -6.30 -0.01
C ILE A 81 -4.21 -7.13 -1.26
N GLU A 82 -4.67 -6.56 -2.37
CA GLU A 82 -4.34 -7.10 -3.67
C GLU A 82 -2.88 -6.75 -3.99
N CYS A 83 -2.07 -7.76 -4.30
CA CYS A 83 -0.71 -7.56 -4.80
C CYS A 83 -0.73 -7.67 -6.32
N GLU A 84 -0.62 -6.56 -7.02
CA GLU A 84 -0.36 -6.57 -8.45
C GLU A 84 1.16 -6.62 -8.69
N VAL A 85 1.58 -7.54 -9.55
CA VAL A 85 2.98 -7.71 -9.91
C VAL A 85 3.28 -7.16 -11.30
N PHE A 86 4.33 -6.36 -11.41
CA PHE A 86 4.86 -5.89 -12.69
C PHE A 86 6.26 -6.45 -12.97
N PRO A 87 6.71 -6.50 -14.24
CA PRO A 87 8.01 -7.05 -14.60
C PRO A 87 9.18 -6.38 -13.86
N CYS A 88 10.24 -7.14 -13.57
CA CYS A 88 11.43 -6.57 -12.95
C CYS A 88 12.28 -5.80 -13.95
N GLY A 89 13.06 -4.84 -13.44
CA GLY A 89 13.91 -3.99 -14.27
C GLY A 89 13.19 -2.84 -14.98
N THR A 90 11.86 -2.77 -14.94
CA THR A 90 11.10 -1.67 -15.57
C THR A 90 10.99 -0.42 -14.69
N GLY A 91 11.38 -0.51 -13.41
CA GLY A 91 11.29 0.59 -12.45
C GLY A 91 9.91 1.25 -12.39
N PHE A 92 9.88 2.57 -12.18
CA PHE A 92 8.66 3.37 -12.14
C PHE A 92 7.83 3.31 -13.44
N ARG A 93 8.46 3.04 -14.59
CA ARG A 93 7.75 2.90 -15.87
C ARG A 93 6.87 1.65 -15.90
N GLY A 94 7.30 0.57 -15.25
CA GLY A 94 6.48 -0.65 -15.10
C GLY A 94 5.28 -0.40 -14.21
N LEU A 95 5.50 0.24 -13.06
CA LEU A 95 4.45 0.67 -12.16
C LEU A 95 3.40 1.53 -12.87
N HIS A 96 3.82 2.59 -13.56
CA HIS A 96 2.89 3.47 -14.28
C HIS A 96 2.06 2.72 -15.35
N ARG A 97 2.60 1.65 -15.94
CA ARG A 97 1.87 0.84 -16.94
C ARG A 97 0.93 -0.18 -16.32
N SER A 98 1.14 -0.59 -15.07
CA SER A 98 0.24 -1.50 -14.37
C SER A 98 -0.96 -0.75 -13.78
N VAL A 99 -0.79 0.50 -13.34
CA VAL A 99 -1.88 1.28 -12.72
C VAL A 99 -3.16 1.38 -13.57
N PRO A 100 -3.12 1.65 -14.89
CA PRO A 100 -4.33 1.67 -15.72
C PRO A 100 -5.04 0.31 -15.87
N ARG A 101 -4.39 -0.80 -15.49
CA ARG A 101 -4.98 -2.15 -15.52
C ARG A 101 -5.78 -2.46 -14.26
N LEU A 102 -5.81 -1.52 -13.32
CA LEU A 102 -6.53 -1.62 -12.06
C LEU A 102 -8.02 -1.29 -12.24
N PRO A 103 -8.90 -1.80 -11.36
CA PRO A 103 -10.34 -1.57 -11.46
C PRO A 103 -10.70 -0.07 -11.53
N ALA A 104 -11.86 0.29 -12.10
CA ALA A 104 -12.26 1.69 -12.29
C ALA A 104 -12.26 2.56 -11.02
N ALA A 105 -12.43 1.95 -9.84
CA ALA A 105 -12.27 2.60 -8.53
C ALA A 105 -10.85 3.18 -8.27
N PHE A 106 -9.92 2.92 -9.19
CA PHE A 106 -8.51 3.29 -9.15
C PHE A 106 -8.13 4.42 -10.13
N ALA A 107 -8.79 4.45 -11.28
CA ALA A 107 -8.36 5.26 -12.42
C ALA A 107 -8.89 6.70 -12.39
N ALA A 108 -9.99 6.96 -11.67
CA ALA A 108 -10.68 8.25 -11.71
C ALA A 108 -9.82 9.43 -11.22
N ASP A 109 -8.81 9.17 -10.38
CA ASP A 109 -7.98 10.19 -9.73
C ASP A 109 -6.47 10.07 -10.05
N TRP A 110 -6.06 9.16 -10.95
CA TRP A 110 -4.64 8.98 -11.31
C TRP A 110 -4.25 9.91 -12.48
N PRO A 111 -3.21 10.76 -12.33
CA PRO A 111 -2.81 11.74 -13.35
C PRO A 111 -2.17 11.12 -14.61
#